data_AF-A0A3S1QVK3-F1
#
_entry.id   AF-A0A3S1QVK3-F1
#
_cell.length_a   1.000
_cell.length_b   1.000
_cell.length_c   1.000
_cell.angle_alpha   90.00
_cell.angle_beta   90.00
_cell.angle_gamma   90.00
#
_symmetry.space_group_name_H-M   'P 1'
#
loop_
_entity.id
_entity.type
_entity.pdbx_description
1 polymer ?
#
loop_
_entity_poly.entity_id
_entity_poly.type
_entity_poly.pdbx_seq_one_letter_code
_entity_poly.pdbx_strand_id
1 'polypeptide(L)'
;MPTRRWKSLTIAIATASMFGFAVPANTAGSTHPGPLSRAEAFARAEALTALGRKMFFDPSLSASRKQACSSCHDPDHAFGPASATPVEMGGPNV
;
A
#
# COMPACT_ATOMS: atom_id res chain seq x y z
N MET A 1 43.55 49.50 -30.00
CA MET A 1 43.89 48.20 -30.62
C MET A 1 42.94 47.11 -30.09
N PRO A 2 42.58 46.13 -30.93
CA PRO A 2 41.18 45.79 -31.17
C PRO A 2 40.79 44.35 -30.76
N THR A 3 39.47 44.16 -30.62
CA THR A 3 38.66 43.00 -31.07
C THR A 3 38.92 41.59 -30.53
N ARG A 4 37.84 40.97 -30.02
CA ARG A 4 37.09 39.86 -30.66
C ARG A 4 35.80 39.59 -29.84
N ARG A 5 34.65 40.24 -30.08
CA ARG A 5 33.60 39.94 -31.08
C ARG A 5 33.57 38.49 -31.57
N TRP A 6 32.34 38.01 -31.81
CA TRP A 6 31.97 36.83 -32.62
C TRP A 6 31.78 35.56 -31.77
N LYS A 7 30.60 34.95 -31.62
CA LYS A 7 29.33 35.02 -32.34
C LYS A 7 28.21 34.66 -31.36
N SER A 8 27.25 35.55 -31.22
CA SER A 8 25.86 35.16 -30.96
C SER A 8 25.25 34.63 -32.27
N LEU A 9 24.11 33.94 -32.12
CA LEU A 9 23.13 33.54 -33.13
C LEU A 9 23.37 32.21 -33.85
N THR A 10 22.55 31.23 -33.50
CA THR A 10 21.45 30.81 -34.38
C THR A 10 20.25 30.36 -33.56
N ILE A 11 19.18 31.14 -33.67
CA ILE A 11 17.80 30.76 -33.37
C ILE A 11 17.34 29.78 -34.46
N ALA A 12 16.74 28.65 -34.07
CA ALA A 12 15.81 27.85 -34.88
C ALA A 12 14.94 27.07 -33.88
N ILE A 13 13.76 27.58 -33.51
CA ILE A 13 12.47 27.32 -34.18
C ILE A 13 12.34 25.84 -34.58
N ALA A 14 11.69 25.05 -33.73
CA ALA A 14 10.68 24.10 -34.17
C ALA A 14 9.83 23.68 -32.96
N THR A 15 8.64 24.26 -32.94
CA THR A 15 7.45 23.76 -32.25
C THR A 15 7.24 22.27 -32.50
N ALA A 16 7.69 21.42 -31.59
CA ALA A 16 7.31 20.01 -31.50
C ALA A 16 7.71 19.54 -30.11
N SER A 17 6.83 19.40 -29.13
CA SER A 17 5.84 18.33 -29.15
C SER A 17 4.86 18.56 -28.00
N MET A 18 3.83 19.37 -28.23
CA MET A 18 2.58 19.26 -27.46
C MET A 18 1.68 18.19 -28.09
N PHE A 19 2.23 17.02 -28.41
CA PHE A 19 1.41 15.82 -28.41
C PHE A 19 1.28 15.43 -26.94
N GLY A 20 0.34 16.09 -26.26
CA GLY A 20 -0.24 15.52 -25.07
C GLY A 20 -0.69 14.13 -25.46
N PHE A 21 0.03 13.12 -24.97
CA PHE A 21 -0.55 11.80 -24.86
C PHE A 21 -1.75 11.99 -23.93
N ALA A 22 -2.93 12.18 -24.54
CA ALA A 22 -4.17 11.87 -23.88
C ALA A 22 -4.10 10.36 -23.61
N VAL A 23 -3.48 10.00 -22.49
CA VAL A 23 -3.69 8.71 -21.88
C VAL A 23 -5.21 8.63 -21.77
N PRO A 24 -5.90 7.69 -22.45
CA PRO A 24 -7.31 7.52 -22.19
C PRO A 24 -7.40 7.36 -20.68
N ALA A 25 -8.23 8.18 -20.04
CA ALA A 25 -8.64 7.85 -18.69
C ALA A 25 -9.23 6.45 -18.83
N ASN A 26 -8.45 5.44 -18.46
CA ASN A 26 -8.95 4.11 -18.24
C ASN A 26 -9.96 4.32 -17.13
N THR A 27 -11.21 4.58 -17.51
CA THR A 27 -12.36 4.28 -16.69
C THR A 27 -12.29 2.78 -16.53
N ALA A 28 -11.45 2.35 -15.59
CA ALA A 28 -11.46 1.00 -15.09
C ALA A 28 -12.91 0.79 -14.68
N GLY A 29 -13.65 0.11 -15.56
CA GLY A 29 -14.92 -0.49 -15.21
C GLY A 29 -14.68 -1.19 -13.88
N SER A 30 -15.57 -0.92 -12.93
CA SER A 30 -15.60 -1.50 -11.58
C SER A 30 -14.55 -2.59 -11.39
N THR A 31 -13.48 -2.31 -10.62
CA THR A 31 -12.45 -3.31 -10.27
C THR A 31 -13.00 -4.48 -9.46
N HIS A 32 -14.30 -4.49 -9.19
CA HIS A 32 -15.01 -5.64 -8.72
C HIS A 32 -15.20 -6.64 -9.87
N PRO A 33 -14.58 -7.84 -9.81
CA PRO A 33 -15.09 -8.95 -10.57
C PRO A 33 -16.58 -9.05 -10.21
N GLY A 34 -17.44 -9.28 -11.20
CA GLY A 34 -18.89 -9.34 -11.01
C GLY A 34 -19.32 -10.33 -9.91
N PRO A 35 -20.64 -10.59 -9.76
CA PRO A 35 -21.12 -11.45 -8.68
C PRO A 35 -20.39 -12.81 -8.70
N LEU A 36 -19.78 -13.17 -7.57
CA LEU A 36 -19.13 -14.48 -7.43
C LEU A 36 -20.19 -15.57 -7.31
N SER A 37 -19.88 -16.74 -7.89
CA SER A 37 -20.56 -17.97 -7.51
C SER A 37 -20.32 -18.25 -6.02
N ARG A 38 -21.21 -19.07 -5.44
CA ARG A 38 -21.07 -19.51 -4.05
C ARG A 38 -19.72 -20.19 -3.78
N ALA A 39 -19.25 -21.01 -4.72
CA ALA A 39 -17.98 -21.72 -4.60
C ALA A 39 -16.78 -20.76 -4.59
N GLU A 40 -16.75 -19.79 -5.51
CA GLU A 40 -15.70 -18.77 -5.56
C GLU A 40 -15.70 -17.90 -4.29
N ALA A 41 -16.88 -17.55 -3.77
CA ALA A 41 -16.99 -16.78 -2.54
C ALA A 41 -16.39 -17.51 -1.34
N PHE A 42 -16.63 -18.82 -1.21
CA PHE A 42 -16.04 -19.64 -0.15
C PHE A 42 -14.53 -19.81 -0.32
N ALA A 43 -14.04 -20.09 -1.53
CA ALA A 43 -12.61 -20.22 -1.80
C ALA A 43 -11.86 -18.92 -1.45
N ARG A 44 -12.44 -17.75 -1.80
CA ARG A 44 -11.88 -16.45 -1.41
C ARG A 44 -11.90 -16.25 0.10
N ALA A 45 -12.99 -16.61 0.77
CA ALA A 45 -13.09 -16.48 2.23
C ALA A 45 -12.02 -17.33 2.94
N GLU A 46 -11.77 -18.55 2.47
CA GLU A 46 -10.70 -19.41 2.99
C GLU A 46 -9.31 -18.78 2.79
N ALA A 47 -9.02 -18.31 1.58
CA ALA A 47 -7.75 -17.64 1.28
C ALA A 47 -7.51 -16.40 2.16
N LEU A 48 -8.54 -15.56 2.31
CA LEU A 48 -8.47 -14.37 3.17
C LEU A 48 -8.36 -14.73 4.66
N THR A 49 -9.02 -15.81 5.10
CA THR A 49 -8.91 -16.30 6.48
C THR A 49 -7.48 -16.76 6.78
N ALA A 50 -6.88 -17.52 5.86
CA ALA A 50 -5.50 -17.98 6.01
C ALA A 50 -4.50 -16.82 6.03
N LEU A 51 -4.69 -15.80 5.17
CA LEU A 51 -3.88 -14.59 5.16
C LEU A 51 -4.06 -13.78 6.45
N GLY A 52 -5.31 -13.52 6.85
CA GLY A 52 -5.63 -12.77 8.05
C GLY A 52 -5.05 -13.42 9.30
N ARG A 53 -5.10 -14.76 9.40
CA ARG A 53 -4.44 -15.50 10.49
C ARG A 53 -2.93 -15.26 10.52
N LYS A 54 -2.25 -15.24 9.37
CA LYS A 54 -0.80 -14.94 9.34
C LYS A 54 -0.52 -13.52 9.84
N MET A 55 -1.26 -12.54 9.34
CA MET A 55 -1.10 -11.14 9.73
C MET A 55 -1.38 -10.91 11.22
N PHE A 56 -2.37 -11.62 11.78
CA PHE A 56 -2.76 -11.48 13.18
C PHE A 56 -1.61 -11.78 14.16
N PHE A 57 -0.72 -12.71 13.79
CA PHE A 57 0.45 -13.10 14.57
C PHE A 57 1.77 -12.50 14.05
N ASP A 58 1.74 -11.60 13.07
CA ASP A 58 2.95 -11.05 12.46
C ASP A 58 3.39 -9.75 13.17
N PRO A 59 4.46 -9.77 13.98
CA PRO A 59 4.93 -8.58 14.65
C PRO A 59 5.59 -7.58 13.71
N SER A 60 6.00 -8.00 12.50
CA SER A 60 6.66 -7.11 11.54
C SER A 60 5.76 -5.98 11.02
N LEU A 61 4.44 -6.10 11.28
CA LEU A 61 3.43 -5.10 10.96
C LEU A 61 3.37 -3.95 11.98
N SER A 62 4.03 -4.05 13.14
CA SER A 62 4.17 -2.92 14.06
C SER A 62 5.42 -2.10 13.76
N ALA A 63 5.40 -0.81 14.12
CA ALA A 63 6.57 0.06 13.99
C ALA A 63 7.77 -0.42 14.84
N SER A 64 7.52 -1.03 16.00
CA SER A 64 8.56 -1.60 16.86
C SER A 64 9.08 -2.95 16.36
N ARG A 65 8.31 -3.61 15.48
CA ARG A 65 8.49 -5.00 15.05
C ARG A 65 8.47 -6.03 16.19
N LYS A 66 7.88 -5.69 17.33
CA LYS A 66 7.78 -6.53 18.53
C LYS A 66 6.34 -6.92 18.90
N GLN A 67 5.35 -6.24 18.34
CA GLN A 67 3.94 -6.45 18.67
C GLN A 67 3.16 -6.89 17.45
N ALA A 68 2.29 -7.88 17.63
CA ALA A 68 1.28 -8.27 16.65
C ALA A 68 -0.11 -7.98 17.23
N CYS A 69 -1.17 -8.17 16.44
CA CYS A 69 -2.54 -8.09 16.95
C CYS A 69 -2.74 -9.09 18.12
N SER A 70 -2.14 -10.28 17.99
CA SER A 70 -2.17 -11.32 19.01
C SER A 70 -1.47 -10.96 20.33
N SER A 71 -0.65 -9.91 20.36
CA SER A 71 0.01 -9.46 21.60
C SER A 71 -0.99 -8.96 22.65
N CYS A 72 -2.13 -8.42 22.19
CA CYS A 72 -3.22 -7.95 23.06
C CYS A 72 -4.50 -8.79 22.90
N HIS A 73 -4.61 -9.57 21.83
CA HIS A 73 -5.77 -10.42 21.52
C HIS A 73 -5.37 -11.89 21.50
N ASP A 74 -5.34 -12.53 22.66
CA ASP A 74 -4.89 -13.92 22.80
C ASP A 74 -6.03 -14.92 22.49
N PRO A 75 -5.89 -15.81 21.48
CA PRO A 75 -6.89 -16.84 21.18
C PRO A 75 -7.26 -17.73 22.37
N ASP A 76 -6.32 -18.00 23.27
CA ASP A 76 -6.54 -18.85 24.44
C ASP A 76 -7.34 -18.11 25.54
N HIS A 77 -7.50 -16.79 25.40
CA HIS A 77 -8.30 -15.92 26.26
C HIS A 77 -9.46 -15.27 25.50
N ALA A 78 -10.05 -15.99 24.54
CA ALA A 78 -11.16 -15.52 23.72
C ALA A 78 -10.85 -14.19 23.00
N PHE A 79 -9.61 -14.01 22.57
CA PHE A 79 -9.07 -12.80 21.95
C PHE A 79 -9.08 -11.58 22.88
N GLY A 80 -9.17 -11.77 24.19
CA GLY A 80 -8.88 -10.75 25.18
C GLY A 80 -7.39 -10.71 25.57
N PRO A 81 -6.97 -9.68 26.31
CA PRO A 81 -5.62 -9.62 26.86
C PRO A 81 -5.44 -10.61 28.02
N ALA A 82 -4.34 -11.36 27.99
CA ALA A 82 -3.99 -12.31 29.06
C ALA A 82 -3.48 -11.62 30.34
N SER A 83 -3.03 -10.36 30.25
CA SER A 83 -2.38 -9.65 31.36
C SER A 83 -3.33 -9.21 32.49
N ALA A 84 -4.65 -9.26 32.24
CA ALA A 84 -5.69 -8.66 33.09
C ALA A 84 -5.49 -7.16 33.38
N THR A 85 -4.62 -6.48 32.63
CA THR A 85 -4.43 -5.03 32.78
C THR A 85 -5.59 -4.27 32.11
N PRO A 86 -5.91 -3.05 32.59
CA PRO A 86 -6.94 -2.23 31.97
C PRO A 86 -6.59 -1.78 30.54
N VAL A 87 -5.29 -1.65 30.23
CA VAL A 87 -4.76 -1.19 28.95
C VAL A 87 -3.40 -1.85 28.70
N GLU A 88 -3.23 -2.45 27.52
CA GLU A 88 -1.95 -3.00 27.08
C GLU A 88 -1.00 -1.89 26.60
N MET A 89 0.29 -2.04 26.93
CA MET A 89 1.30 -1.08 26.51
C MET A 89 1.62 -1.24 25.03
N GLY A 90 1.62 -0.13 24.29
CA GLY A 90 2.08 -0.05 22.90
C GLY A 90 3.18 1.00 22.73
N GLY A 91 3.89 0.96 21.61
CA GLY A 91 4.88 1.98 21.25
C GLY A 91 6.17 1.42 20.66
N PRO A 92 7.16 2.28 20.39
CA PRO A 92 8.37 1.90 19.65
C PRO A 92 9.29 0.90 20.40
N ASN A 93 9.11 0.76 21.72
CA ASN A 93 9.99 -0.05 22.56
C ASN A 93 9.38 -1.37 23.04
N VAL A 94 8.07 -1.53 22.87
CA VAL A 94 7.30 -2.72 23.26
C VAL A 94 6.79 -3.46 22.04
#